data_AF-A0AA48KHB9-F1
#
_entry.id   AF-A0AA48KHB9-F1
#
_cell.length_a   1.000
_cell.length_b   1.000
_cell.length_c   1.000
_cell.angle_alpha   90.00
_cell.angle_beta   90.00
_cell.angle_gamma   90.00
#
_symmetry.space_group_name_H-M   'P 1'
#
loop_
_entity.id
_entity.type
_entity.pdbx_description
1 polymer ?
#
loop_
_entity_poly.entity_id
_entity_poly.type
_entity_poly.pdbx_seq_one_letter_code
_entity_poly.pdbx_strand_id
1 'polypeptide(L)'
;MRNFRDATRASLASLLTRIRGKKPEGVRDTTLASPLVMAIHQREKQGLPTRLVELHRITGLTQPEALSALARLERIGMVEIEPDHTNRFDSVVALTDDARWRLARDSGSQVP
;
A
#
# COMPACT_ATOMS: atom_id res chain seq x y z
N MET A 1 -21.90 -21.68 -2.60
CA MET A 1 -21.17 -20.41 -2.40
C MET A 1 -19.69 -20.68 -2.70
N ARG A 2 -19.13 -20.15 -3.79
CA ARG A 2 -17.72 -20.39 -4.18
C ARG A 2 -16.83 -19.36 -3.49
N ASN A 3 -15.85 -19.85 -2.74
CA ASN A 3 -14.82 -19.06 -2.05
C ASN A 3 -13.87 -18.44 -3.07
N PHE A 4 -13.91 -17.11 -3.22
CA PHE A 4 -13.02 -16.30 -4.08
C PHE A 4 -11.85 -15.69 -3.30
N ARG A 5 -11.18 -16.46 -2.42
CA ARG A 5 -10.13 -15.92 -1.52
C ARG A 5 -8.68 -16.27 -1.86
N ASP A 6 -8.40 -16.98 -2.96
CA ASP A 6 -7.04 -17.48 -3.23
C ASP A 6 -6.32 -16.89 -4.46
N ALA A 7 -6.97 -16.08 -5.30
CA ALA A 7 -6.35 -15.61 -6.55
C ALA A 7 -5.48 -14.34 -6.42
N THR A 8 -5.64 -13.55 -5.34
CA THR A 8 -5.08 -12.19 -5.27
C THR A 8 -3.65 -12.15 -4.70
N ARG A 9 -3.19 -13.19 -4.01
CA ARG A 9 -1.85 -13.26 -3.39
C ARG A 9 -0.69 -13.42 -4.37
N ALA A 10 -0.97 -13.83 -5.61
CA ALA A 10 0.06 -14.07 -6.62
C ALA A 10 0.60 -12.79 -7.28
N SER A 11 -0.08 -11.65 -7.16
CA SER A 11 0.17 -10.53 -8.08
C SER A 11 1.41 -9.68 -7.74
N LEU A 12 1.70 -9.43 -6.45
CA LEU A 12 2.88 -8.64 -6.06
C LEU A 12 4.13 -9.45 -5.76
N ALA A 13 4.00 -10.62 -5.13
CA ALA A 13 5.14 -11.47 -4.79
C ALA A 13 5.94 -11.88 -6.06
N SER A 14 5.23 -12.09 -7.17
CA SER A 14 5.83 -12.36 -8.48
C SER A 14 6.50 -11.13 -9.13
N LEU A 15 6.09 -9.90 -8.79
CA LEU A 15 6.77 -8.68 -9.25
C LEU A 15 8.06 -8.43 -8.45
N LEU A 16 8.04 -8.72 -7.15
CA LEU A 16 9.17 -8.46 -6.24
C LEU A 16 10.28 -9.51 -6.33
N THR A 17 9.96 -10.74 -6.76
CA THR A 17 10.97 -11.79 -7.01
C THR A 17 11.96 -11.40 -8.09
N ARG A 18 11.61 -10.47 -8.99
CA ARG A 18 12.51 -9.95 -10.03
C ARG A 18 13.42 -8.80 -9.59
N ILE A 19 13.12 -8.13 -8.47
CA ILE A 19 13.84 -6.95 -7.96
C ILE A 19 14.74 -7.34 -6.76
N ARG A 20 15.09 -8.62 -6.63
CA ARG A 20 15.89 -9.13 -5.50
C ARG A 20 17.36 -8.69 -5.62
N GLY A 21 17.62 -7.45 -5.26
CA GLY A 21 18.94 -6.87 -5.03
C GLY A 21 18.84 -5.77 -3.97
N LYS A 22 19.45 -6.03 -2.81
CA LYS A 22 19.55 -5.19 -1.60
C LYS A 22 18.26 -4.98 -0.80
N LYS A 23 18.34 -5.44 0.45
CA LYS A 23 17.36 -5.28 1.53
C LYS A 23 17.64 -3.92 2.20
N PRO A 24 16.76 -2.91 2.14
CA PRO A 24 16.94 -1.72 2.94
C PRO A 24 16.57 -2.04 4.39
N GLU A 25 17.59 -2.16 5.25
CA GLU A 25 17.42 -2.03 6.69
C GLU A 25 17.14 -0.56 7.00
N GLY A 26 16.06 -0.27 7.75
CA GLY A 26 15.89 1.08 8.29
C GLY A 26 14.48 1.56 8.57
N VAL A 27 13.43 0.93 8.04
CA VAL A 27 12.06 1.42 8.26
C VAL A 27 11.45 0.82 9.53
N ARG A 28 11.84 1.39 10.68
CA ARG A 28 11.14 1.26 11.97
C ARG A 28 9.84 2.09 11.92
N ASP A 29 8.93 1.75 11.02
CA ASP A 29 7.63 2.43 10.95
C ASP A 29 6.62 1.67 11.80
N THR A 30 6.14 2.35 12.85
CA THR A 30 4.77 2.19 13.31
C THR A 30 3.87 2.24 12.08
N THR A 31 3.18 1.14 11.78
CA THR A 31 2.59 0.88 10.46
C THR A 31 1.56 1.92 10.00
N LEU A 32 0.97 2.68 10.92
CA LEU A 32 0.05 3.80 10.65
C LEU A 32 0.78 5.11 10.30
N ALA A 33 1.98 5.32 10.84
CA ALA A 33 2.82 6.50 10.57
C ALA A 33 3.66 6.36 9.29
N SER A 34 3.50 5.27 8.55
CA SER A 34 4.24 5.05 7.32
C SER A 34 3.90 6.13 6.28
N PRO A 35 4.89 6.77 5.63
CA PRO A 35 4.65 7.77 4.59
C PRO A 35 3.74 7.29 3.46
N LEU A 36 3.80 5.98 3.13
CA LEU A 36 2.90 5.36 2.16
C LEU A 36 1.45 5.35 2.61
N VAL A 37 1.20 4.96 3.87
CA VAL A 37 -0.15 4.89 4.43
C VAL A 37 -0.76 6.29 4.49
N MET A 38 0.02 7.29 4.89
CA MET A 38 -0.40 8.70 4.90
C MET A 38 -0.69 9.24 3.50
N ALA A 39 0.17 8.94 2.52
CA ALA A 39 -0.03 9.40 1.15
C ALA A 39 -1.28 8.78 0.51
N ILE A 40 -1.54 7.48 0.73
CA ILE A 40 -2.75 6.81 0.24
C ILE A 40 -3.99 7.39 0.93
N HIS A 41 -3.97 7.53 2.26
CA HIS A 41 -5.08 8.11 3.04
C HIS A 41 -5.47 9.51 2.55
N GLN A 42 -4.47 10.36 2.31
CA GLN A 42 -4.70 11.74 1.88
C GLN A 42 -5.35 11.81 0.49
N ARG A 43 -4.97 10.90 -0.42
CA ARG A 43 -5.58 10.81 -1.76
C ARG A 43 -6.99 10.24 -1.70
N GLU A 44 -7.23 9.22 -0.88
CA GLU A 44 -8.58 8.69 -0.65
C GLU A 44 -9.54 9.77 -0.12
N LYS A 45 -9.08 10.61 0.82
CA LYS A 45 -9.85 11.76 1.31
C LYS A 45 -10.21 12.78 0.22
N GLN A 46 -9.42 12.85 -0.84
CA GLN A 46 -9.65 13.71 -1.99
C GLN A 46 -10.48 13.02 -3.09
N GLY A 47 -10.91 11.76 -2.87
CA GLY A 47 -11.60 10.95 -3.86
C GLY A 47 -10.70 10.52 -5.03
N LEU A 48 -9.38 10.59 -4.87
CA LEU A 48 -8.41 10.25 -5.91
C LEU A 48 -7.88 8.83 -5.70
N PRO A 49 -7.95 7.96 -6.72
CA PRO A 49 -7.31 6.65 -6.63
C PRO A 49 -5.78 6.81 -6.58
N THR A 50 -5.11 5.84 -5.97
CA THR A 50 -3.64 5.80 -5.95
C THR A 50 -3.16 4.63 -6.79
N ARG A 51 -2.45 4.89 -7.88
CA ARG A 51 -1.89 3.82 -8.72
C ARG A 51 -0.51 3.40 -8.23
N LEU A 52 -0.14 2.14 -8.45
CA LEU A 52 1.20 1.63 -8.14
C LEU A 52 2.32 2.50 -8.73
N VAL A 53 2.15 2.93 -9.98
CA VAL A 53 3.11 3.82 -10.66
C VAL A 53 3.22 5.19 -10.02
N GLU A 54 2.21 5.67 -9.29
CA GLU A 54 2.23 6.99 -8.67
C GLU A 54 2.88 7.00 -7.28
N LEU A 55 3.00 5.82 -6.63
CA LEU A 55 3.49 5.71 -5.25
C LEU A 55 4.88 6.33 -5.05
N HIS A 56 5.81 6.11 -5.98
CA HIS A 56 7.16 6.70 -5.90
C HIS A 56 7.12 8.24 -5.97
N ARG A 57 6.19 8.80 -6.76
CA ARG A 57 6.05 10.25 -6.93
C ARG A 57 5.45 10.91 -5.69
N ILE A 58 4.46 10.27 -5.08
CA ILE A 58 3.75 10.85 -3.93
C ILE A 58 4.49 10.67 -2.61
N THR A 59 5.38 9.67 -2.50
CA THR A 59 6.14 9.40 -1.26
C THR A 59 7.59 9.86 -1.31
N GLY A 60 8.12 10.21 -2.49
CA GLY A 60 9.54 10.50 -2.68
C GLY A 60 10.46 9.28 -2.56
N LEU A 61 9.90 8.09 -2.32
CA LEU A 61 10.64 6.83 -2.31
C LEU A 61 11.01 6.43 -3.74
N THR A 62 12.10 5.69 -3.90
CA THR A 62 12.37 5.04 -5.19
C THR A 62 11.30 3.98 -5.48
N GLN A 63 11.07 3.66 -6.75
CA GLN A 63 10.08 2.66 -7.15
C GLN A 63 10.30 1.28 -6.46
N PRO A 64 11.53 0.75 -6.33
CA PRO A 64 11.77 -0.49 -5.58
C PRO A 64 11.43 -0.39 -4.08
N GLU A 65 11.75 0.73 -3.44
CA GLU A 65 11.46 0.97 -2.01
C GLU A 65 9.95 1.05 -1.77
N ALA A 66 9.23 1.80 -2.62
CA ALA A 66 7.78 1.90 -2.55
C ALA A 66 7.10 0.53 -2.70
N LEU A 67 7.54 -0.27 -3.67
CA LEU A 67 7.00 -1.63 -3.87
C LEU A 67 7.34 -2.57 -2.69
N SER A 68 8.55 -2.49 -2.15
CA SER A 68 8.97 -3.30 -1.00
C SER A 68 8.15 -2.97 0.25
N ALA A 69 7.96 -1.68 0.53
CA ALA A 69 7.15 -1.22 1.65
C ALA A 69 5.67 -1.55 1.45
N LEU A 70 5.15 -1.40 0.23
CA LEU A 70 3.77 -1.79 -0.08
C LEU A 70 3.52 -3.29 0.14
N ALA A 71 4.45 -4.15 -0.27
CA ALA A 71 4.36 -5.58 -0.03
C ALA A 71 4.35 -5.95 1.46
N ARG A 72 5.06 -5.17 2.28
CA ARG A 72 5.02 -5.32 3.73
C ARG A 72 3.67 -4.89 4.28
N LEU A 73 3.13 -3.76 3.82
CA LEU A 73 1.82 -3.23 4.22
C LEU A 73 0.66 -4.17 3.81
N GLU A 74 0.72 -4.75 2.61
CA GLU A 74 -0.26 -5.72 2.12
C GLU A 74 -0.26 -6.98 3.00
N ARG A 75 0.94 -7.50 3.32
CA ARG A 75 1.09 -8.71 4.15
C ARG A 75 0.50 -8.55 5.55
N ILE A 76 0.53 -7.34 6.11
CA ILE A 76 -0.04 -7.03 7.42
C ILE A 76 -1.49 -6.54 7.36
N GLY A 77 -2.10 -6.53 6.17
CA GLY A 77 -3.50 -6.15 5.97
C GLY A 77 -3.78 -4.65 6.05
N MET A 78 -2.79 -3.79 5.86
CA MET A 78 -2.98 -2.33 5.88
C MET A 78 -3.44 -1.77 4.54
N VAL A 79 -3.05 -2.41 3.45
CA VAL A 79 -3.42 -2.02 2.09
C VAL A 79 -3.94 -3.21 1.33
N GLU A 80 -4.81 -2.93 0.38
CA GLU A 80 -5.25 -3.85 -0.65
C GLU A 80 -4.88 -3.31 -2.03
N ILE A 81 -4.65 -4.22 -2.95
CA ILE A 81 -4.25 -3.90 -4.32
C ILE A 81 -5.25 -4.54 -5.25
N GLU A 82 -5.96 -3.71 -5.98
CA GLU A 82 -6.83 -4.12 -7.06
C GLU A 82 -5.97 -4.25 -8.33
N PRO A 83 -5.69 -5.48 -8.79
CA PRO A 83 -4.78 -5.68 -9.91
C PRO A 83 -5.44 -5.24 -11.22
N ASP A 84 -4.74 -4.41 -11.99
CA ASP A 84 -5.10 -4.19 -13.38
C ASP A 84 -4.44 -5.29 -14.23
N HIS A 85 -5.28 -6.10 -14.87
CA HIS A 85 -4.86 -7.25 -15.69
C HIS A 85 -4.30 -6.85 -17.06
N THR A 86 -4.55 -5.62 -17.51
CA THR A 86 -4.04 -5.07 -18.77
C THR A 86 -2.67 -4.42 -18.55
N ASN A 87 -2.55 -3.63 -17.48
CA ASN A 87 -1.30 -3.00 -17.07
C ASN A 87 -1.10 -3.08 -15.55
N ARG A 88 -0.25 -4.00 -15.10
CA ARG A 88 0.03 -4.17 -13.67
C ARG A 88 0.50 -2.90 -12.97
N PHE A 89 1.10 -1.93 -13.66
CA PHE A 89 1.52 -0.65 -13.05
C PHE A 89 0.35 0.32 -12.81
N ASP A 90 -0.78 0.12 -13.47
CA ASP A 90 -2.04 0.85 -13.23
C ASP A 90 -2.89 0.22 -12.12
N SER A 91 -2.42 -0.88 -11.49
CA SER A 91 -3.11 -1.46 -10.33
C SER A 91 -3.34 -0.41 -9.26
N VAL A 92 -4.55 -0.39 -8.73
CA VAL A 92 -4.99 0.58 -7.73
C VAL A 92 -4.62 0.07 -6.35
N VAL A 93 -4.12 0.97 -5.52
CA VAL A 93 -3.76 0.72 -4.13
C VAL A 93 -4.72 1.50 -3.25
N ALA A 94 -5.37 0.80 -2.33
CA ALA A 94 -6.28 1.38 -1.36
C ALA A 94 -5.90 0.93 0.06
N LEU A 95 -6.29 1.72 1.06
CA LEU A 95 -6.27 1.28 2.45
C LEU A 95 -7.37 0.26 2.68
N THR A 96 -7.12 -0.73 3.52
CA THR A 96 -8.19 -1.62 3.98
C THR A 96 -9.13 -0.88 4.95
N ASP A 97 -10.35 -1.41 5.14
CA ASP A 97 -11.31 -0.84 6.10
C ASP A 97 -10.72 -0.74 7.51
N ASP A 98 -9.95 -1.75 7.95
CA ASP A 98 -9.25 -1.74 9.25
C ASP A 98 -8.24 -0.60 9.33
N ALA A 99 -7.41 -0.44 8.29
CA ALA A 99 -6.43 0.65 8.25
C ALA A 99 -7.10 2.02 8.27
N ARG A 100 -8.18 2.22 7.49
CA ARG A 100 -8.95 3.47 7.50
C ARG A 100 -9.53 3.76 8.88
N TRP A 101 -10.10 2.76 9.54
CA TRP A 101 -10.65 2.91 10.88
C TRP A 101 -9.59 3.26 11.92
N ARG A 102 -8.43 2.60 11.86
CA ARG A 102 -7.29 2.88 12.76
C ARG A 102 -6.74 4.29 12.56
N LEU A 103 -6.63 4.75 11.32
CA LEU A 103 -6.21 6.12 11.01
C LEU A 103 -7.23 7.16 11.44
N ALA A 104 -8.53 6.89 11.29
CA ALA A 104 -9.58 7.80 11.73
C ALA A 104 -9.57 8.00 13.25
N ARG A 105 -9.27 6.95 14.01
CA ARG A 105 -9.11 7.02 15.48
C ARG A 105 -7.89 7.81 15.91
N ASP A 106 -6.77 7.63 15.22
CA ASP A 106 -5.52 8.36 15.49
C ASP A 106 -5.70 9.85 15.15
N SER A 107 -6.35 10.16 14.02
CA SER A 107 -6.68 11.52 13.58
C SER A 107 -7.74 12.20 14.47
N GLY A 108 -8.63 11.41 15.08
CA GLY A 108 -9.72 11.87 15.94
C GLY A 108 -9.33 12.07 17.40
N SER A 109 -8.11 11.68 17.80
CA SER A 109 -7.61 11.86 19.17
C SER A 109 -6.85 13.18 19.38
N GLN A 110 -6.93 14.10 18.42
CA GLN A 110 -6.42 15.46 18.51
C GLN A 110 -7.61 16.42 18.69
N VAL A 111 -8.22 16.38 19.88
CA VAL A 111 -9.17 17.40 20.35
C VAL A 111 -8.40 18.29 21.33
N PRO A 112 -8.45 19.64 21.19
CA PRO A 112 -7.71 20.60 22.01
C PRO A 112 -8.06 20.56 23.50
#